data_AF-A0A5A5TJP3-F1
#
_entry.id   AF-A0A5A5TJP3-F1
#
_cell.length_a   1.000
_cell.length_b   1.000
_cell.length_c   1.000
_cell.angle_alpha   90.00
_cell.angle_beta   90.00
_cell.angle_gamma   90.00
#
_symmetry.space_group_name_H-M   'P 1'
#
loop_
_entity.id
_entity.type
_entity.pdbx_description
1 polymer ?
#
loop_
_entity_poly.entity_id
_entity_poly.type
_entity_poly.pdbx_seq_one_letter_code
_entity_poly.pdbx_strand_id
1 'polypeptide(L)'
;MVKAGLLPLLQSGNVFESDTWMYLDPIVPGAHPLDALALALFEQFPAKNLTMLRQDLGDDSMRELHLYATILARRKGCAQVVLVVDQFEEVFTLTESEQERQPFLDLLMTACTKRDGPLIVVLTLRADFYDRPMQYPALYTLIVDHLIPMLPMTLADLRAVR
;
A
#
# COMPACT_ATOMS: atom_id res chain seq x y z
N MET A 1 3.39 -0.30 12.87
CA MET A 1 2.39 -0.89 13.82
C MET A 1 1.41 -1.85 13.14
N VAL A 2 1.36 -1.94 11.80
CA VAL A 2 0.44 -2.85 11.10
C VAL A 2 0.83 -4.32 11.17
N LYS A 3 2.13 -4.63 11.18
CA LYS A 3 2.62 -6.02 11.32
C LYS A 3 2.18 -6.70 12.64
N ALA A 4 1.87 -5.95 13.68
CA ALA A 4 1.59 -6.49 15.01
C ALA A 4 0.09 -6.58 15.39
N GLY A 5 -0.83 -6.06 14.55
CA GLY A 5 -2.26 -6.02 14.89
C GLY A 5 -3.20 -6.21 13.71
N LEU A 6 -3.19 -5.30 12.73
CA LEU A 6 -4.13 -5.34 11.60
C LEU A 6 -3.83 -6.48 10.62
N LEU A 7 -2.57 -6.68 10.25
CA LEU A 7 -2.20 -7.73 9.29
C LEU A 7 -2.53 -9.14 9.81
N PRO A 8 -2.15 -9.49 11.06
CA PRO A 8 -2.51 -10.80 11.62
C PRO A 8 -4.03 -11.02 11.72
N LEU A 9 -4.81 -9.97 12.03
CA LEU A 9 -6.27 -10.06 12.10
C LEU A 9 -6.90 -10.33 10.73
N LEU A 10 -6.45 -9.64 9.68
CA LEU A 10 -6.93 -9.89 8.31
C LEU A 10 -6.46 -11.28 7.82
N GLN A 11 -5.19 -11.63 8.03
CA GLN A 11 -4.67 -12.94 7.61
C GLN A 11 -5.36 -14.12 8.33
N SER A 12 -5.96 -13.88 9.50
CA SER A 12 -6.72 -14.91 10.22
C SER A 12 -8.07 -15.27 9.60
N GLY A 13 -8.54 -14.55 8.57
CA GLY A 13 -9.81 -14.82 7.87
C GLY A 13 -11.07 -14.51 8.66
N ASN A 14 -10.94 -14.03 9.90
CA ASN A 14 -12.08 -13.74 10.79
C ASN A 14 -12.98 -12.58 10.31
N VAL A 15 -12.59 -11.90 9.23
CA VAL A 15 -13.37 -10.81 8.61
C VAL A 15 -13.26 -10.94 7.09
N PHE A 16 -14.37 -10.78 6.36
CA PHE A 16 -14.41 -10.70 4.88
C PHE A 16 -13.77 -11.86 4.09
N GLU A 17 -13.65 -13.07 4.66
CA GLU A 17 -12.96 -14.21 4.02
C GLU A 17 -11.52 -13.83 3.57
N SER A 18 -10.88 -12.97 4.38
CA SER A 18 -9.59 -12.37 4.04
C SER A 18 -8.40 -13.33 4.12
N ASP A 19 -8.59 -14.54 4.63
CA ASP A 19 -7.64 -15.66 4.54
C ASP A 19 -7.42 -16.13 3.10
N THR A 20 -8.35 -15.83 2.19
CA THR A 20 -8.24 -16.15 0.76
C THR A 20 -7.51 -15.07 -0.05
N TRP A 21 -7.16 -13.95 0.57
CA TRP A 21 -6.53 -12.83 -0.11
C TRP A 21 -5.03 -13.05 -0.30
N MET A 22 -4.45 -12.41 -1.32
CA MET A 22 -3.00 -12.38 -1.51
C MET A 22 -2.41 -11.15 -0.82
N TYR A 23 -1.43 -11.34 0.06
CA TYR A 23 -0.71 -10.25 0.69
C TYR A 23 0.65 -10.06 0.02
N LEU A 24 0.92 -8.85 -0.45
CA LEU A 24 2.26 -8.46 -0.86
C LEU A 24 3.12 -8.16 0.36
N ASP A 25 4.44 -8.21 0.19
CA ASP A 25 5.35 -7.73 1.22
C ASP A 25 5.09 -6.25 1.52
N PRO A 26 4.96 -5.86 2.79
CA PRO A 26 4.76 -4.46 3.16
C PRO A 26 5.92 -3.59 2.68
N ILE A 27 5.60 -2.45 2.08
CA ILE A 27 6.59 -1.46 1.67
C ILE A 27 6.72 -0.36 2.71
N VAL A 28 7.93 0.18 2.79
CA VAL A 28 8.24 1.44 3.48
C VAL A 28 8.75 2.39 2.38
N PRO A 29 8.06 3.52 2.11
CA PRO A 29 8.33 4.34 0.92
C PRO A 29 9.76 4.86 0.77
N GLY A 30 10.38 5.34 1.85
CA GLY A 30 11.71 5.95 1.80
C GLY A 30 11.81 7.15 0.86
N ALA A 31 13.01 7.41 0.34
CA ALA A 31 13.28 8.51 -0.59
C ALA A 31 12.82 8.24 -2.03
N HIS A 32 12.64 6.96 -2.39
CA HIS A 32 12.30 6.51 -3.75
C HIS A 32 11.10 5.55 -3.70
N PRO A 33 9.87 6.08 -3.54
CA PRO A 33 8.70 5.28 -3.22
C PRO A 33 8.28 4.31 -4.35
N LEU A 34 8.52 4.68 -5.61
CA LEU A 34 8.29 3.77 -6.75
C LEU A 34 9.31 2.62 -6.80
N ASP A 35 10.54 2.81 -6.31
CA ASP A 35 11.53 1.73 -6.21
C ASP A 35 11.12 0.73 -5.12
N ALA A 36 10.67 1.23 -3.97
CA ALA A 36 10.15 0.40 -2.89
C ALA A 36 8.95 -0.46 -3.35
N LEU A 37 8.05 0.12 -4.14
CA LEU A 37 6.93 -0.59 -4.75
C LEU A 37 7.39 -1.63 -5.79
N ALA A 38 8.36 -1.28 -6.65
CA ALA A 38 8.91 -2.20 -7.63
C ALA A 38 9.54 -3.43 -6.97
N LEU A 39 10.23 -3.25 -5.85
CA LEU A 39 10.82 -4.32 -5.05
C LEU A 39 9.77 -5.28 -4.50
N ALA A 40 8.67 -4.79 -3.92
CA ALA A 40 7.60 -5.66 -3.42
C ALA A 40 6.88 -6.46 -4.52
N LEU A 41 6.84 -5.93 -5.75
CA LEU A 41 6.27 -6.63 -6.90
C LEU A 41 7.26 -7.64 -7.52
N PHE A 42 8.57 -7.40 -7.39
CA PHE A 42 9.59 -8.18 -8.08
C PHE A 42 9.53 -9.68 -7.80
N GLU A 43 9.34 -10.08 -6.54
CA GLU A 43 9.21 -11.50 -6.17
C GLU A 43 8.02 -12.18 -6.85
N GLN A 44 7.02 -11.40 -7.25
CA GLN A 44 5.81 -11.90 -7.88
C GLN A 44 5.90 -11.94 -9.41
N PHE A 45 6.89 -11.30 -10.03
CA PHE A 45 7.04 -11.22 -11.49
C PHE A 45 8.45 -11.66 -11.95
N PRO A 46 8.79 -12.96 -11.87
CA PRO A 46 10.14 -13.46 -12.15
C PRO A 46 10.61 -13.26 -13.60
N ALA A 47 9.70 -12.97 -14.53
CA ALA A 47 10.02 -12.65 -15.92
C ALA A 47 10.41 -11.17 -16.14
N LYS A 48 10.21 -10.31 -15.14
CA LYS A 48 10.59 -8.89 -15.17
C LYS A 48 11.78 -8.66 -14.26
N ASN A 49 12.68 -7.76 -14.67
CA ASN A 49 13.70 -7.23 -13.76
C ASN A 49 13.17 -5.97 -13.04
N LEU A 50 13.88 -5.55 -11.99
CA LEU A 50 13.50 -4.38 -11.19
C LEU A 50 13.40 -3.10 -12.02
N THR A 51 14.30 -2.91 -13.00
CA THR A 51 14.31 -1.73 -13.86
C THR A 51 13.05 -1.64 -14.71
N MET A 52 12.60 -2.75 -15.30
CA MET A 52 11.36 -2.80 -16.08
C MET A 52 10.15 -2.50 -15.19
N LEU A 53 10.06 -3.14 -14.02
CA LEU A 53 8.98 -2.87 -13.07
C LEU A 53 8.93 -1.40 -12.67
N ARG A 54 10.09 -0.81 -12.35
CA ARG A 54 10.18 0.61 -12.00
C ARG A 54 9.78 1.55 -13.15
N GLN A 55 10.13 1.19 -14.39
CA GLN A 55 9.73 1.93 -15.59
C GLN A 55 8.22 1.85 -15.80
N ASP A 56 7.65 0.65 -15.71
CA ASP A 56 6.20 0.44 -15.85
C ASP A 56 5.43 1.26 -14.80
N LEU A 57 5.85 1.21 -13.53
CA LEU A 57 5.20 1.96 -12.45
C LEU A 57 5.38 3.48 -12.57
N GLY A 58 6.33 3.94 -13.37
CA GLY A 58 6.56 5.35 -13.66
C GLY A 58 5.94 5.82 -14.98
N ASP A 59 5.18 4.96 -15.67
CA ASP A 59 4.51 5.31 -16.92
C ASP A 59 3.38 6.33 -16.67
N ASP A 60 3.19 7.26 -17.62
CA ASP A 60 2.20 8.33 -17.53
C ASP A 60 0.75 7.81 -17.42
N SER A 61 0.49 6.54 -17.73
CA SER A 61 -0.85 5.95 -17.66
C SER A 61 -1.37 5.75 -16.23
N MET A 62 -0.47 5.62 -15.24
CA MET A 62 -0.76 5.39 -13.81
C MET A 62 -1.65 4.17 -13.53
N ARG A 63 -1.68 3.17 -14.41
CA ARG A 63 -2.57 1.99 -14.33
C ARG A 63 -1.84 0.71 -14.01
N GLU A 64 -0.53 0.74 -13.98
CA GLU A 64 0.34 -0.43 -13.99
C GLU A 64 0.22 -1.19 -12.69
N LEU A 65 0.09 -0.48 -11.56
CA LEU A 65 -0.18 -1.09 -10.27
C LEU A 65 -1.52 -1.87 -10.27
N HIS A 66 -2.58 -1.30 -10.84
CA HIS A 66 -3.87 -1.98 -10.98
C HIS A 66 -3.77 -3.20 -11.90
N LEU A 67 -3.04 -3.09 -13.02
CA LEU A 67 -2.80 -4.20 -13.94
C LEU A 67 -2.04 -5.34 -13.24
N TYR A 68 -0.99 -5.02 -12.48
CA TYR A 68 -0.24 -6.00 -11.72
C TYR A 68 -1.09 -6.69 -10.68
N ALA A 69 -1.86 -5.94 -9.88
CA ALA A 69 -2.80 -6.51 -8.92
C ALA A 69 -3.80 -7.46 -9.61
N THR A 70 -4.32 -7.08 -10.79
CA THR A 70 -5.24 -7.91 -11.58
C THR A 70 -4.61 -9.22 -12.06
N ILE A 71 -3.36 -9.16 -12.54
CA ILE A 71 -2.62 -10.35 -12.97
C ILE A 71 -2.38 -11.28 -11.77
N LEU A 72 -1.98 -10.72 -10.63
CA LEU A 72 -1.72 -11.49 -9.41
C LEU A 72 -2.98 -12.16 -8.88
N ALA A 73 -4.08 -11.42 -8.80
CA ALA A 73 -5.38 -11.94 -8.38
C ALA A 73 -5.81 -13.13 -9.22
N ARG A 74 -5.75 -13.00 -10.55
CA ARG A 74 -6.08 -14.09 -11.49
C ARG A 74 -5.16 -15.28 -11.36
N ARG A 75 -3.85 -15.05 -11.23
CA ARG A 75 -2.85 -16.13 -11.13
C ARG A 75 -2.98 -16.93 -9.84
N LYS A 76 -3.31 -16.27 -8.73
CA LYS A 76 -3.49 -16.91 -7.42
C LYS A 76 -4.92 -17.40 -7.18
N GLY A 77 -5.87 -17.00 -8.02
CA GLY A 77 -7.27 -17.34 -7.84
C GLY A 77 -7.90 -16.66 -6.62
N CYS A 78 -7.38 -15.49 -6.22
CA CYS A 78 -7.89 -14.74 -5.07
C CYS A 78 -8.74 -13.54 -5.52
N ALA A 79 -9.69 -13.15 -4.69
CA ALA A 79 -10.55 -11.99 -4.96
C ALA A 79 -9.80 -10.65 -4.80
N GLN A 80 -8.83 -10.62 -3.88
CA GLN A 80 -8.13 -9.40 -3.48
C GLN A 80 -6.61 -9.62 -3.37
N VAL A 81 -5.88 -8.56 -3.63
CA VAL A 81 -4.44 -8.37 -3.43
C VAL A 81 -4.29 -7.19 -2.48
N VAL A 82 -3.59 -7.41 -1.37
CA VAL A 82 -3.37 -6.40 -0.33
C VAL A 82 -1.95 -5.87 -0.45
N LEU A 83 -1.83 -4.56 -0.64
CA LEU A 83 -0.60 -3.81 -0.53
C LEU A 83 -0.60 -3.01 0.77
N VAL A 84 0.38 -3.23 1.62
CA VAL A 84 0.58 -2.43 2.83
C VAL A 84 1.69 -1.42 2.61
N VAL A 85 1.39 -0.16 2.88
CA VAL A 85 2.35 0.94 2.90
C VAL A 85 2.51 1.39 4.35
N ASP A 86 3.53 0.87 5.02
CA ASP A 86 3.88 1.24 6.40
C ASP A 86 4.69 2.55 6.38
N GLN A 87 4.60 3.35 7.44
CA GLN A 87 5.23 4.68 7.56
C GLN A 87 4.96 5.59 6.34
N PHE A 88 3.69 5.77 5.97
CA PHE A 88 3.29 6.57 4.81
C PHE A 88 3.75 8.04 4.92
N GLU A 89 4.01 8.55 6.12
CA GLU A 89 4.63 9.85 6.34
C GLU A 89 5.98 10.04 5.62
N GLU A 90 6.71 8.95 5.31
CA GLU A 90 7.97 9.01 4.58
C GLU A 90 7.81 9.59 3.18
N VAL A 91 6.63 9.43 2.56
CA VAL A 91 6.31 10.02 1.25
C VAL A 91 6.40 11.56 1.29
N PHE A 92 6.14 12.17 2.45
CA PHE A 92 6.15 13.62 2.62
C PHE A 92 7.42 14.15 3.30
N THR A 93 8.21 13.27 3.92
CA THR A 93 9.36 13.65 4.74
C THR A 93 10.71 13.21 4.15
N LEU A 94 10.76 12.09 3.45
CA LEU A 94 11.97 11.52 2.87
C LEU A 94 12.00 11.62 1.33
N THR A 95 10.84 11.54 0.66
CA THR A 95 10.77 11.80 -0.78
C THR A 95 10.89 13.30 -1.03
N GLU A 96 12.08 13.79 -1.37
CA GLU A 96 12.33 15.24 -1.49
C GLU A 96 11.65 15.88 -2.71
N SER A 97 11.63 15.17 -3.85
CA SER A 97 11.14 15.68 -5.12
C SER A 97 9.66 15.43 -5.33
N GLU A 98 8.91 16.47 -5.72
CA GLU A 98 7.53 16.33 -6.17
C GLU A 98 7.41 15.43 -7.42
N GLN A 99 8.46 15.40 -8.25
CA GLN A 99 8.51 14.55 -9.45
C GLN A 99 8.61 13.06 -9.11
N GLU A 100 9.05 12.69 -7.89
CA GLU A 100 9.02 11.31 -7.40
C GLU A 100 7.76 11.04 -6.57
N ARG A 101 7.31 12.05 -5.80
CA ARG A 101 6.17 11.93 -4.89
C ARG A 101 4.84 11.84 -5.63
N GLN A 102 4.56 12.77 -6.54
CA GLN A 102 3.27 12.87 -7.22
C GLN A 102 2.94 11.60 -8.03
N PRO A 103 3.84 11.01 -8.83
CA PRO A 103 3.55 9.78 -9.56
C PRO A 103 3.21 8.60 -8.65
N PHE A 104 3.90 8.46 -7.52
CA PHE A 104 3.59 7.41 -6.55
C PHE A 104 2.19 7.58 -5.95
N LEU A 105 1.82 8.81 -5.56
CA LEU A 105 0.49 9.10 -5.04
C LEU A 105 -0.61 8.86 -6.08
N ASP A 106 -0.40 9.33 -7.31
CA ASP A 106 -1.35 9.15 -8.41
C ASP A 106 -1.54 7.68 -8.78
N LEU A 107 -0.46 6.90 -8.77
CA LEU A 107 -0.49 5.47 -9.02
C LEU A 107 -1.33 4.72 -7.95
N LEU A 108 -1.12 5.03 -6.67
CA LEU A 108 -1.93 4.46 -5.57
C LEU A 108 -3.41 4.84 -5.70
N MET A 109 -3.70 6.14 -5.88
CA MET A 109 -5.08 6.62 -6.00
C MET A 109 -5.77 6.03 -7.22
N THR A 110 -5.10 5.99 -8.36
CA THR A 110 -5.65 5.41 -9.60
C THR A 110 -5.95 3.94 -9.42
N ALA A 111 -5.07 3.19 -8.74
CA ALA A 111 -5.28 1.77 -8.53
C ALA A 111 -6.42 1.46 -7.55
N CYS A 112 -6.60 2.28 -6.51
CA CYS A 112 -7.65 2.10 -5.50
C CYS A 112 -9.04 2.59 -5.95
N THR A 113 -9.10 3.56 -6.86
CA THR A 113 -10.37 4.14 -7.32
C THR A 113 -11.00 3.40 -8.50
N LYS A 114 -10.33 2.36 -9.02
CA LYS A 114 -10.93 1.48 -10.03
C LYS A 114 -12.05 0.66 -9.40
N ARG A 115 -13.27 0.85 -9.90
CA ARG A 115 -14.42 0.02 -9.57
C ARG A 115 -14.08 -1.45 -9.81
N ASP A 116 -14.41 -2.28 -8.84
CA ASP A 116 -14.22 -3.74 -8.86
C ASP A 116 -12.76 -4.17 -9.10
N GLY A 117 -11.80 -3.28 -8.81
CA GLY A 117 -10.39 -3.62 -8.82
C GLY A 117 -10.04 -4.55 -7.65
N PRO A 118 -9.12 -5.51 -7.84
CA PRO A 118 -8.77 -6.46 -6.80
C PRO A 118 -7.70 -5.91 -5.84
N LEU A 119 -7.43 -4.60 -5.83
CA LEU A 119 -6.37 -4.03 -5.00
C LEU A 119 -6.96 -3.35 -3.78
N ILE A 120 -6.49 -3.79 -2.60
CA ILE A 120 -6.70 -3.10 -1.33
C ILE A 120 -5.37 -2.50 -0.91
N VAL A 121 -5.34 -1.19 -0.68
CA VAL A 121 -4.17 -0.51 -0.12
C VAL A 121 -4.44 -0.16 1.33
N VAL A 122 -3.55 -0.62 2.21
CA VAL A 122 -3.58 -0.30 3.63
C VAL A 122 -2.43 0.65 3.92
N LEU A 123 -2.76 1.87 4.31
CA LEU A 123 -1.78 2.88 4.70
C LEU A 123 -1.64 2.92 6.22
N THR A 124 -0.42 3.14 6.70
CA THR A 124 -0.20 3.54 8.09
C THR A 124 0.35 4.95 8.10
N LEU A 125 -0.28 5.83 8.85
CA LEU A 125 0.15 7.21 8.98
C LEU A 125 0.12 7.56 10.46
N ARG A 126 1.20 8.16 10.95
CA ARG A 126 1.21 8.71 12.31
C ARG A 126 0.33 9.94 12.40
N ALA A 127 -0.36 10.12 13.53
CA ALA A 127 -1.31 11.21 13.71
C ALA A 127 -0.67 12.62 13.64
N ASP A 128 0.61 12.74 14.00
CA ASP A 128 1.37 13.99 13.90
C ASP A 128 1.76 14.38 12.47
N PHE A 129 1.49 13.53 11.48
CA PHE A 129 1.71 13.78 10.05
C PHE A 129 0.41 13.86 9.25
N TYR A 130 -0.75 13.94 9.92
CA TYR A 130 -2.06 13.98 9.27
C TYR A 130 -2.31 15.25 8.45
N ASP A 131 -1.55 16.32 8.72
CA ASP A 131 -1.57 17.57 7.96
C ASP A 131 -0.93 17.43 6.57
N ARG A 132 -0.01 16.47 6.36
CA ARG A 132 0.75 16.35 5.10
C ARG A 132 -0.11 15.89 3.92
N PRO A 133 -0.95 14.84 4.03
CA PRO A 133 -1.84 14.46 2.95
C PRO A 133 -2.86 15.55 2.58
N MET A 134 -3.15 16.52 3.46
CA MET A 134 -4.08 17.63 3.16
C MET A 134 -3.61 18.51 1.98
N GLN A 135 -2.32 18.46 1.65
CA GLN A 135 -1.76 19.11 0.46
C GLN A 135 -2.22 18.44 -0.85
N TYR A 136 -2.82 17.24 -0.77
CA TYR A 136 -3.33 16.44 -1.87
C TYR A 136 -4.83 16.14 -1.64
N PRO A 137 -5.74 17.05 -2.02
CA PRO A 137 -7.16 16.96 -1.61
C PRO A 137 -7.86 15.65 -2.00
N ALA A 138 -7.54 15.08 -3.16
CA ALA A 138 -8.11 13.80 -3.61
C ALA A 138 -7.64 12.63 -2.71
N LEU A 139 -6.35 12.59 -2.40
CA LEU A 139 -5.76 11.60 -1.49
C LEU A 139 -6.34 11.75 -0.07
N TYR A 140 -6.39 12.99 0.43
CA TYR A 140 -6.92 13.29 1.75
C TYR A 140 -8.37 12.83 1.91
N THR A 141 -9.21 13.07 0.90
CA THR A 141 -10.60 12.61 0.89
C THR A 141 -10.68 11.08 1.02
N LEU A 142 -9.90 10.34 0.23
CA LEU A 142 -9.84 8.87 0.30
C LEU A 142 -9.36 8.37 1.67
N ILE A 143 -8.38 9.06 2.28
CA ILE A 143 -7.88 8.70 3.61
C ILE A 143 -8.96 8.91 4.67
N VAL A 144 -9.63 10.07 4.66
CA VAL A 144 -10.67 10.40 5.66
C VAL A 144 -11.84 9.43 5.58
N ASP A 145 -12.29 9.09 4.37
CA ASP A 145 -13.43 8.18 4.15
C ASP A 145 -13.16 6.74 4.66
N HIS A 146 -11.89 6.38 4.86
CA HIS A 146 -11.45 5.04 5.25
C HIS A 146 -10.53 5.03 6.48
N LEU A 147 -10.49 6.12 7.26
CA LEU A 147 -9.61 6.24 8.42
C LEU A 147 -10.10 5.38 9.58
N ILE A 148 -9.21 4.54 10.11
CA ILE A 148 -9.43 3.80 11.35
C ILE A 148 -8.40 4.30 12.38
N PRO A 149 -8.81 5.11 13.37
CA PRO A 149 -7.90 5.57 14.41
C PRO A 149 -7.38 4.39 15.24
N MET A 150 -6.06 4.22 15.27
CA MET A 150 -5.41 3.25 16.14
C MET A 150 -4.95 3.96 17.41
N LEU A 151 -5.49 3.55 18.56
CA LEU A 151 -5.00 4.03 19.86
C LEU A 151 -3.60 3.44 20.13
N PRO A 152 -2.77 4.11 20.95
CA PRO A 152 -1.49 3.57 21.35
C PRO A 152 -1.67 2.16 21.90
N MET A 153 -0.94 1.18 21.35
CA MET A 153 -0.92 -0.16 21.91
C MET A 153 -0.54 -0.06 23.38
N THR A 154 -1.35 -0.64 24.25
CA THR A 154 -1.01 -0.72 25.66
C THR A 154 0.18 -1.67 25.84
N LEU A 155 0.95 -1.52 26.92
CA LEU A 155 2.02 -2.47 27.26
C LEU A 155 1.53 -3.93 27.39
N ALA A 156 0.22 -4.14 27.60
CA ALA A 156 -0.40 -5.46 27.61
C ALA A 156 -0.52 -6.05 26.19
N ASP A 157 -0.87 -5.24 25.19
CA ASP A 157 -1.01 -5.68 23.80
C ASP A 157 0.33 -6.12 23.21
N LEU A 158 1.43 -5.44 23.57
CA LEU A 158 2.80 -5.79 23.16
C LEU A 158 3.27 -7.15 23.69
N ARG A 159 2.67 -7.68 24.76
CA ARG A 159 3.02 -9.00 25.33
C ARG A 159 2.25 -10.15 24.70
N ALA A 160 1.16 -9.88 23.99
CA ALA A 160 0.34 -10.89 23.31
C ALA A 160 0.86 -11.26 21.91
N VAL A 161 1.80 -10.50 21.34
CA VAL A 161 2.39 -10.72 20.00
C VAL A 161 3.69 -11.55 20.08
N ARG A 162 3.76 -12.55 20.97
CA ARG A 162 4.95 -13.39 21.14
C ARG A 162 4.71 -14.84 20.79
#